data_AF-A0A859FJY6-F1
#
_entry.id   AF-A0A859FJY6-F1
#
_cell.length_a   1.000
_cell.length_b   1.000
_cell.length_c   1.000
_cell.angle_alpha   90.00
_cell.angle_beta   90.00
_cell.angle_gamma   90.00
#
_symmetry.space_group_name_H-M   'P 1'
#
loop_
_entity.id
_entity.type
_entity.pdbx_description
1 polymer ?
#
loop_
_entity_poly.entity_id
_entity_poly.type
_entity_poly.pdbx_seq_one_letter_code
_entity_poly.pdbx_strand_id
1 'polypeptide(L)'
;MEQSTMFKDGIIAIAVYVLLGFLTLLVPIVGLVTFFFAAVPLALFTYRYSWKSGAVALSGAFLLFFLLAGPVSLLSIFLNGITGIIIGELYRQKKSAFGVFAGSALSTIGGILALYLGAIIFLNVNPVEEIQTAMTESVEQTEELFGVTQDQEEALAPMLGFIDELTVIAPALIVMFGTGIALFIQLVIARFLKKRKLPYAPFPPLREWSLPKSFFWYYLLTFVFLFAQPEPGTTFYTVGANLTPVLEAAMFIQGVTFLFFFFHMKKLNKIIPILITVFALLLPIFLPIIRILGIIDLGFDLRKRLNSQN
;
A
#
# COMPACT_ATOMS: atom_id res chain seq x y z
N MET A 1 11.31 31.42 23.10
CA MET A 1 12.14 30.96 21.97
C MET A 1 11.57 29.73 21.26
N GLU A 2 11.14 28.67 21.96
CA GLU A 2 10.61 27.46 21.32
C GLU A 2 9.38 27.69 20.41
N GLN A 3 8.43 28.54 20.82
CA GLN A 3 7.24 28.86 20.00
C GLN A 3 7.60 29.56 18.68
N SER A 4 8.61 30.44 18.68
CA SER A 4 9.08 31.12 17.47
C SER A 4 9.73 30.15 16.49
N THR A 5 10.49 29.18 17.00
CA THR A 5 11.09 28.12 16.18
C THR A 5 10.03 27.19 15.60
N MET A 6 9.03 26.79 16.39
CA MET A 6 7.92 25.97 15.91
C MET A 6 7.13 26.65 14.78
N PHE A 7 6.88 27.96 14.91
CA PHE A 7 6.19 28.72 13.87
C PHE A 7 6.97 28.74 12.56
N LYS A 8 8.29 29.02 12.61
CA LYS A 8 9.16 28.99 11.44
C LYS A 8 9.21 27.61 10.77
N ASP A 9 9.41 26.57 11.57
CA ASP A 9 9.42 25.18 11.08
C ASP A 9 8.08 24.79 10.45
N GLY A 10 6.97 25.24 11.02
CA GLY A 10 5.62 25.02 10.50
C GLY A 10 5.43 25.65 9.13
N ILE A 11 5.83 26.92 8.96
CA ILE A 11 5.79 27.60 7.65
C ILE A 11 6.60 26.83 6.61
N ILE A 12 7.82 26.39 6.95
CA ILE A 12 8.66 25.63 6.03
C ILE A 12 8.01 24.29 5.68
N ALA A 13 7.46 23.57 6.66
CA ALA A 13 6.79 22.30 6.43
C ALA A 13 5.58 22.46 5.50
N ILE A 14 4.75 23.49 5.72
CA ILE A 14 3.60 23.82 4.87
C ILE A 14 4.06 24.16 3.46
N ALA A 15 5.03 25.05 3.31
CA ALA A 15 5.51 25.50 2.00
C ALA A 15 6.06 24.34 1.17
N VAL A 16 6.90 23.48 1.76
CA VAL A 16 7.45 22.31 1.06
C VAL A 16 6.37 21.29 0.75
N TYR A 17 5.43 21.05 1.66
CA TYR A 17 4.32 20.13 1.45
C TYR A 17 3.41 20.58 0.29
N VAL A 18 3.04 21.86 0.27
CA VAL A 18 2.23 22.47 -0.80
C VAL A 18 2.97 22.42 -2.14
N LEU A 19 4.27 22.74 -2.17
CA LEU A 19 5.09 22.61 -3.37
C LEU A 19 5.09 21.17 -3.91
N LEU A 20 5.30 20.18 -3.04
CA LEU A 20 5.26 18.78 -3.44
C LEU A 20 3.86 18.37 -3.93
N GLY A 21 2.79 18.86 -3.28
CA GLY A 21 1.42 18.66 -3.73
C GLY A 21 1.16 19.20 -5.14
N PHE A 22 1.68 20.38 -5.47
CA PHE A 22 1.60 20.93 -6.83
C PHE A 22 2.36 20.07 -7.85
N LEU A 23 3.56 19.60 -7.51
CA LEU A 23 4.31 18.69 -8.38
C LEU A 23 3.59 17.35 -8.57
N THR A 24 2.92 16.86 -7.52
CA THR A 24 2.06 15.67 -7.59
C THR A 24 0.90 15.86 -8.56
N LEU A 25 0.26 17.02 -8.52
CA LEU A 25 -0.92 17.31 -9.34
C LEU A 25 -0.58 17.65 -10.79
N LEU A 26 0.46 18.44 -11.04
CA LEU A 26 0.68 19.11 -12.32
C LEU A 26 1.68 18.41 -13.25
N VAL A 27 2.50 17.49 -12.73
CA VAL A 27 3.59 16.88 -13.52
C VAL A 27 3.46 15.35 -13.45
N PRO A 28 2.88 14.66 -14.45
CA PRO A 28 2.46 13.26 -14.32
C PRO A 28 3.54 12.29 -13.78
N ILE A 29 4.70 12.20 -14.45
CA ILE A 29 5.77 11.25 -14.08
C ILE A 29 6.43 11.65 -12.75
N VAL A 30 6.68 12.95 -12.56
CA VAL A 30 7.22 13.48 -11.31
C VAL A 30 6.20 13.32 -10.18
N GLY A 31 4.92 13.29 -10.52
CA GLY A 31 3.82 13.22 -9.59
C GLY A 31 3.76 11.89 -8.86
N LEU A 32 4.00 10.80 -9.57
CA LEU A 32 4.15 9.46 -9.00
C LEU A 32 5.24 9.41 -7.93
N VAL A 33 6.37 10.08 -8.16
CA VAL A 33 7.47 10.13 -7.19
C VAL A 33 7.10 11.06 -6.04
N THR A 34 6.71 12.30 -6.35
CA THR A 34 6.46 13.33 -5.33
C THR A 34 5.31 12.99 -4.40
N PHE A 35 4.32 12.21 -4.84
CA PHE A 35 3.24 11.68 -4.00
C PHE A 35 3.79 11.05 -2.72
N PHE A 36 4.75 10.12 -2.83
CA PHE A 36 5.31 9.43 -1.68
C PHE A 36 6.21 10.31 -0.80
N PHE A 37 6.80 11.36 -1.37
CA PHE A 37 7.64 12.30 -0.64
C PHE A 37 6.83 13.43 0.00
N ALA A 38 5.61 13.70 -0.49
CA ALA A 38 4.73 14.74 0.03
C ALA A 38 4.43 14.51 1.52
N ALA A 39 4.32 13.27 2.00
CA ALA A 39 4.12 13.01 3.42
C ALA A 39 5.30 13.45 4.32
N VAL A 40 6.51 13.62 3.79
CA VAL A 40 7.75 13.80 4.56
C VAL A 40 7.79 15.11 5.36
N PRO A 41 7.50 16.31 4.80
CA PRO A 41 7.60 17.55 5.55
C PRO A 41 6.68 17.57 6.78
N LEU A 42 5.42 17.12 6.61
CA LEU A 42 4.46 17.03 7.70
C LEU A 42 4.81 15.94 8.71
N ALA A 43 5.35 14.81 8.27
CA ALA A 43 5.82 13.75 9.18
C ALA A 43 6.97 14.24 10.06
N LEU A 44 7.97 14.91 9.49
CA LEU A 44 9.11 15.42 10.24
C LEU A 44 8.72 16.55 11.20
N PHE A 45 7.80 17.43 10.78
CA PHE A 45 7.24 18.47 11.64
C PHE A 45 6.46 17.87 12.82
N THR A 46 5.60 16.89 12.54
CA THR A 46 4.79 16.18 13.55
C THR A 46 5.67 15.38 14.51
N TYR A 47 6.72 14.74 13.99
CA TYR A 47 7.71 14.04 14.80
C TYR A 47 8.39 14.97 15.81
N ARG A 48 8.65 16.23 15.43
CA ARG A 48 9.30 17.21 16.31
C ARG A 48 8.37 17.82 17.36
N TYR A 49 7.11 18.09 17.03
CA TYR A 49 6.22 18.89 17.88
C TYR A 49 5.04 18.11 18.46
N SER A 50 4.04 17.75 17.66
CA SER A 50 2.91 16.90 18.05
C SER A 50 1.99 16.61 16.86
N TRP A 51 1.10 15.61 16.93
CA TRP A 51 0.01 15.48 15.96
C TRP A 51 -0.90 16.71 15.93
N LYS A 52 -1.09 17.40 17.07
CA LYS A 52 -1.89 18.63 17.13
C LYS A 52 -1.25 19.72 16.28
N SER A 53 0.07 19.89 16.40
CA SER A 53 0.85 20.81 15.56
C SER A 53 0.76 20.38 14.09
N GLY A 54 0.93 19.09 13.80
CA GLY A 54 0.79 18.52 12.45
C GLY A 54 -0.57 18.81 11.82
N ALA A 55 -1.65 18.65 12.58
CA ALA A 55 -3.01 18.93 12.13
C ALA A 55 -3.21 20.41 11.80
N VAL A 56 -2.72 21.33 12.66
CA VAL A 56 -2.74 22.77 12.37
C VAL A 56 -1.96 23.10 11.09
N ALA A 57 -0.79 22.48 10.90
CA ALA A 57 0.00 22.67 9.69
C ALA A 57 -0.73 22.14 8.44
N LEU A 58 -1.36 20.97 8.52
CA LEU A 58 -2.15 20.41 7.43
C LEU A 58 -3.36 21.29 7.09
N SER A 59 -4.05 21.84 8.09
CA SER A 59 -5.16 22.79 7.85
C SER A 59 -4.67 24.06 7.14
N GLY A 60 -3.52 24.60 7.54
CA GLY A 60 -2.89 25.73 6.85
C GLY A 60 -2.49 25.39 5.42
N ALA A 61 -1.94 24.20 5.19
CA ALA A 61 -1.64 23.70 3.85
C ALA A 61 -2.89 23.52 2.99
N PHE A 62 -3.97 22.96 3.53
CA PHE A 62 -5.24 22.81 2.83
C PHE A 62 -5.83 24.16 2.45
N LEU A 63 -5.81 25.13 3.36
CA LEU A 63 -6.28 26.48 3.05
C LEU A 63 -5.47 27.08 1.90
N LEU A 64 -4.14 27.00 1.95
CA LEU A 64 -3.28 27.53 0.89
C LEU A 64 -3.50 26.80 -0.45
N PHE A 65 -3.60 25.47 -0.43
CA PHE A 65 -3.82 24.67 -1.63
C PHE A 65 -5.21 24.93 -2.24
N PHE A 66 -6.24 25.04 -1.42
CA PHE A 66 -7.60 25.43 -1.82
C PHE A 66 -7.61 26.78 -2.54
N LEU A 67 -6.95 27.79 -1.97
CA LEU A 67 -6.93 29.14 -2.55
C LEU A 67 -6.20 29.20 -3.90
N LEU A 68 -5.20 28.33 -4.11
CA LEU A 68 -4.35 28.36 -5.29
C LEU A 68 -4.81 27.40 -6.40
N ALA A 69 -5.41 26.25 -6.04
CA ALA A 69 -5.74 25.16 -6.96
C ALA A 69 -7.21 24.72 -6.90
N GLY A 70 -8.02 25.32 -6.03
CA GLY A 70 -9.46 25.03 -5.90
C GLY A 70 -9.79 23.83 -5.02
N PRO A 71 -11.09 23.57 -4.76
CA PRO A 71 -11.55 22.54 -3.82
C PRO A 71 -11.19 21.11 -4.20
N VAL A 72 -11.33 20.74 -5.47
CA VAL A 72 -11.07 19.37 -5.94
C VAL A 72 -9.60 18.98 -5.74
N SER A 73 -8.69 19.96 -5.82
CA SER A 73 -7.25 19.73 -5.65
C SER A 73 -6.88 19.19 -4.27
N LEU A 74 -7.69 19.43 -3.24
CA LEU A 74 -7.45 18.97 -1.86
C LEU A 74 -7.38 17.45 -1.74
N LEU A 75 -8.10 16.73 -2.62
CA LEU A 75 -8.10 15.27 -2.64
C LEU A 75 -6.71 14.70 -2.90
N SER A 76 -5.90 15.39 -3.71
CA SER A 76 -4.55 14.92 -4.10
C SER A 76 -3.53 14.99 -2.95
N ILE A 77 -3.69 15.94 -2.03
CA ILE A 77 -2.79 16.12 -0.90
C ILE A 77 -3.29 15.41 0.36
N PHE A 78 -4.62 15.22 0.50
CA PHE A 78 -5.28 14.72 1.69
C PHE A 78 -4.66 13.45 2.27
N LEU A 79 -4.51 12.43 1.43
CA LEU A 79 -4.04 11.11 1.84
C LEU A 79 -2.62 11.17 2.41
N ASN A 80 -1.70 11.81 1.70
CA ASN A 80 -0.30 11.93 2.13
C ASN A 80 -0.14 12.80 3.39
N GLY A 81 -1.00 13.80 3.56
CA GLY A 81 -0.98 14.66 4.73
C GLY A 81 -1.31 13.91 6.02
N ILE A 82 -2.43 13.18 6.03
CA ILE A 82 -2.87 12.40 7.19
C ILE A 82 -1.87 11.28 7.50
N THR A 83 -1.48 10.50 6.48
CA THR A 83 -0.52 9.41 6.65
C THR A 83 0.83 9.91 7.16
N GLY A 84 1.30 11.06 6.66
CA GLY A 84 2.52 11.72 7.14
C GLY A 84 2.45 12.09 8.62
N ILE A 85 1.37 12.75 9.06
CA ILE A 85 1.14 13.11 10.47
C ILE A 85 1.16 11.86 11.35
N ILE A 86 0.42 10.81 10.98
CA ILE A 86 0.31 9.59 11.78
C ILE A 86 1.66 8.88 11.91
N ILE A 87 2.42 8.75 10.82
CA ILE A 87 3.77 8.17 10.88
C ILE A 87 4.70 9.01 11.76
N GLY A 88 4.67 10.34 11.60
CA GLY A 88 5.46 11.26 12.43
C GLY A 88 5.13 11.14 13.93
N GLU A 89 3.85 11.07 14.26
CA GLU A 89 3.35 10.89 15.63
C GLU A 89 3.80 9.55 16.23
N LEU A 90 3.60 8.45 15.51
CA LEU A 90 3.93 7.11 16.02
C LEU A 90 5.45 6.94 16.20
N TYR A 91 6.26 7.53 15.32
CA TYR A 91 7.71 7.59 15.53
C TYR A 91 8.09 8.48 16.71
N ARG A 92 7.42 9.62 16.95
CA ARG A 92 7.66 10.44 18.15
C ARG A 92 7.35 9.66 19.43
N GLN A 93 6.27 8.88 19.42
CA GLN A 93 5.90 7.97 20.51
C GLN A 93 6.80 6.73 20.63
N LYS A 94 7.86 6.61 19.82
CA LYS A 94 8.81 5.49 19.81
C LYS A 94 8.14 4.12 19.61
N LYS A 95 7.04 4.08 18.84
CA LYS A 95 6.39 2.81 18.48
C LYS A 95 7.33 1.97 17.60
N SER A 96 7.18 0.64 17.67
CA SER A 96 7.93 -0.28 16.82
C SER A 96 7.60 -0.05 15.34
N ALA A 97 8.50 -0.44 14.43
CA ALA A 97 8.27 -0.25 13.00
C ALA A 97 6.98 -0.91 12.49
N PHE A 98 6.64 -2.11 13.00
CA PHE A 98 5.37 -2.77 12.69
C PHE A 98 4.16 -2.08 13.32
N GLY A 99 4.31 -1.44 14.49
CA GLY A 99 3.25 -0.62 15.07
C GLY A 99 2.99 0.66 14.28
N VAL A 100 4.05 1.30 13.78
CA VAL A 100 3.96 2.44 12.86
C VAL A 100 3.28 2.01 11.55
N PHE A 101 3.66 0.85 11.00
CA PHE A 101 3.08 0.29 9.79
C PHE A 101 1.58 -0.01 9.92
N ALA A 102 1.17 -0.63 11.02
CA ALA A 102 -0.25 -0.89 11.26
C ALA A 102 -1.05 0.43 11.32
N GLY A 103 -0.55 1.44 12.03
CA GLY A 103 -1.20 2.75 12.10
C GLY A 103 -1.23 3.50 10.76
N SER A 104 -0.15 3.43 9.97
CA SER A 104 -0.09 4.05 8.65
C SER A 104 -0.96 3.32 7.63
N ALA A 105 -1.02 1.99 7.66
CA ALA A 105 -1.88 1.19 6.79
C ALA A 105 -3.36 1.49 7.07
N LEU A 106 -3.79 1.45 8.34
CA LEU A 106 -5.17 1.74 8.72
C LEU A 106 -5.59 3.16 8.33
N SER A 107 -4.71 4.15 8.55
CA SER A 107 -5.02 5.53 8.17
C SER A 107 -5.03 5.77 6.68
N THR A 108 -4.15 5.13 5.92
CA THR A 108 -4.13 5.23 4.46
C THR A 108 -5.36 4.56 3.85
N ILE A 109 -5.71 3.35 4.32
CA ILE A 109 -6.93 2.64 3.89
C ILE A 109 -8.17 3.48 4.24
N GLY A 110 -8.27 3.96 5.49
CA GLY A 110 -9.37 4.84 5.91
C GLY A 110 -9.43 6.14 5.12
N GLY A 111 -8.27 6.71 4.75
CA GLY A 111 -8.18 7.88 3.89
C GLY A 111 -8.67 7.62 2.46
N ILE A 112 -8.30 6.48 1.86
CA ILE A 112 -8.80 6.06 0.54
C ILE A 112 -10.32 5.86 0.59
N LEU A 113 -10.83 5.20 1.63
CA LEU A 113 -12.28 5.02 1.82
C LEU A 113 -13.00 6.37 2.00
N ALA A 114 -12.42 7.31 2.75
CA ALA A 114 -12.98 8.65 2.91
C ALA A 114 -13.02 9.41 1.58
N LEU A 115 -11.97 9.29 0.75
CA LEU A 115 -11.95 9.88 -0.59
C LEU A 115 -12.98 9.23 -1.52
N TYR A 116 -13.09 7.89 -1.49
CA TYR A 116 -14.08 7.14 -2.25
C TYR A 116 -15.52 7.56 -1.91
N LEU A 117 -15.87 7.55 -0.62
CA LEU A 117 -17.20 7.99 -0.16
C LEU A 117 -17.43 9.47 -0.43
N GLY A 118 -16.38 10.30 -0.29
CA GLY A 118 -16.46 11.72 -0.60
C GLY A 118 -16.78 11.98 -2.06
N ALA A 119 -16.19 11.22 -2.99
CA ALA A 119 -16.50 11.33 -4.42
C ALA A 119 -17.97 10.99 -4.70
N ILE A 120 -18.50 9.92 -4.10
CA ILE A 120 -19.90 9.54 -4.27
C ILE A 120 -20.84 10.61 -3.70
N ILE A 121 -20.60 11.05 -2.47
CA ILE A 121 -21.53 11.95 -1.76
C ILE A 121 -21.48 13.38 -2.30
N PHE A 122 -20.29 13.91 -2.57
CA PHE A 122 -20.12 15.33 -2.92
C PHE A 122 -19.98 15.58 -4.42
N LEU A 123 -19.49 14.61 -5.19
CA LEU A 123 -19.29 14.75 -6.64
C LEU A 123 -20.31 13.94 -7.45
N ASN A 124 -21.10 13.06 -6.80
CA ASN A 124 -22.01 12.14 -7.45
C ASN A 124 -21.32 11.25 -8.50
N VAL A 125 -20.08 10.85 -8.20
CA VAL A 125 -19.23 10.02 -9.05
C VAL A 125 -18.86 8.76 -8.27
N ASN A 126 -18.99 7.57 -8.88
CA ASN A 126 -18.43 6.33 -8.33
C ASN A 126 -17.04 6.08 -8.94
N PRO A 127 -15.93 6.29 -8.20
CA PRO A 127 -14.59 6.15 -8.76
C PRO A 127 -14.27 4.77 -9.33
N VAL A 128 -14.89 3.71 -8.81
CA VAL A 128 -14.64 2.34 -9.28
C VAL A 128 -15.33 2.11 -10.63
N GLU A 129 -16.55 2.60 -10.79
CA GLU A 129 -17.27 2.55 -12.08
C GLU A 129 -16.55 3.41 -13.13
N GLU A 130 -16.06 4.60 -12.78
CA GLU A 130 -15.27 5.43 -13.71
C GLU A 130 -14.00 4.72 -14.18
N ILE A 131 -13.29 4.03 -13.28
CA ILE A 131 -12.12 3.23 -13.65
C ILE A 131 -12.53 2.07 -14.56
N GLN A 132 -13.65 1.42 -14.27
CA GLN A 132 -14.19 0.33 -15.08
C GLN A 132 -14.51 0.81 -16.49
N THR A 133 -15.27 1.91 -16.61
CA THR A 133 -15.60 2.53 -17.91
C THR A 133 -14.35 2.93 -18.68
N ALA A 134 -13.40 3.62 -18.05
CA ALA A 134 -12.16 4.02 -18.70
C ALA A 134 -11.32 2.81 -19.19
N MET A 135 -11.33 1.71 -18.43
CA MET A 135 -10.69 0.47 -18.86
C MET A 135 -11.42 -0.16 -20.04
N THR A 136 -12.75 -0.28 -20.00
CA THR A 136 -13.56 -0.82 -21.11
C THR A 136 -13.34 -0.02 -22.40
N GLU A 137 -13.44 1.31 -22.33
CA GLU A 137 -13.20 2.20 -23.47
C GLU A 137 -11.79 2.03 -24.05
N SER A 138 -10.78 1.80 -23.19
CA SER A 138 -9.41 1.55 -23.64
C SER A 138 -9.26 0.23 -24.40
N VAL A 139 -10.03 -0.79 -24.01
CA VAL A 139 -10.08 -2.07 -24.74
C VAL A 139 -10.74 -1.85 -26.09
N GLU A 140 -11.95 -1.30 -26.11
CA GLU A 140 -12.72 -1.02 -27.34
C GLU A 140 -11.90 -0.19 -28.35
N GLN A 141 -11.22 0.86 -27.88
CA GLN A 141 -10.36 1.68 -28.74
C GLN A 141 -9.19 0.88 -29.32
N THR A 142 -8.62 -0.06 -28.56
CA THR A 142 -7.57 -0.94 -29.05
C THR A 142 -8.12 -1.88 -30.12
N GLU A 143 -9.33 -2.39 -29.94
CA GLU A 143 -10.00 -3.25 -30.93
C GLU A 143 -10.27 -2.51 -32.24
N GLU A 144 -10.76 -1.27 -32.17
CA GLU A 144 -11.03 -0.43 -33.34
C GLU A 144 -9.75 -0.08 -34.12
N LEU A 145 -8.64 0.18 -33.41
CA LEU A 145 -7.39 0.63 -34.03
C LEU A 145 -6.60 -0.51 -34.69
N PHE A 146 -6.61 -1.71 -34.09
CA PHE A 146 -5.76 -2.81 -34.53
C PHE A 146 -6.51 -3.93 -35.23
N GLY A 147 -7.84 -4.02 -35.03
CA GLY A 147 -8.66 -5.14 -35.45
C GLY A 147 -8.32 -6.39 -34.62
N VAL A 148 -9.31 -6.95 -33.93
CA VAL A 148 -9.11 -8.15 -33.11
C VAL A 148 -9.36 -9.39 -33.97
N THR A 149 -8.39 -10.28 -34.08
CA THR A 149 -8.63 -11.62 -34.62
C THR A 149 -9.31 -12.50 -33.57
N GLN A 150 -10.02 -13.55 -33.98
CA GLN A 150 -10.72 -14.46 -33.04
C GLN A 150 -9.78 -15.04 -31.96
N ASP A 151 -8.51 -15.30 -32.30
CA ASP A 151 -7.47 -15.74 -31.34
C ASP A 151 -7.09 -14.67 -30.32
N GLN A 152 -7.24 -13.38 -30.65
CA GLN A 152 -6.98 -12.28 -29.75
C GLN A 152 -8.16 -12.03 -28.81
N GLU A 153 -9.39 -12.31 -29.23
CA GLU A 153 -10.60 -12.18 -28.41
C GLU A 153 -10.55 -13.15 -27.19
N GLU A 154 -10.14 -14.41 -27.41
CA GLU A 154 -9.90 -15.35 -26.31
C GLU A 154 -8.77 -14.90 -25.37
N ALA A 155 -7.76 -14.21 -25.89
CA ALA A 155 -6.67 -13.67 -25.08
C ALA A 155 -7.10 -12.46 -24.23
N LEU A 156 -8.14 -11.73 -24.63
CA LEU A 156 -8.69 -10.58 -23.91
C LEU A 156 -9.72 -10.98 -22.83
N ALA A 157 -10.33 -12.17 -22.93
CA ALA A 157 -11.36 -12.64 -21.99
C ALA A 157 -10.97 -12.55 -20.50
N PRO A 158 -9.74 -12.91 -20.06
CA PRO A 158 -9.34 -12.76 -18.66
C PRO A 158 -9.27 -11.30 -18.19
N MET A 159 -8.93 -10.38 -19.10
CA MET A 159 -8.86 -8.96 -18.81
C MET A 159 -10.27 -8.36 -18.71
N LEU A 160 -11.16 -8.69 -19.64
CA LEU A 160 -12.57 -8.27 -19.59
C LEU A 160 -13.25 -8.79 -18.33
N GLY A 161 -13.06 -10.07 -17.97
CA GLY A 161 -13.57 -10.63 -16.72
C GLY A 161 -13.01 -9.94 -15.47
N PHE A 162 -11.76 -9.48 -15.50
CA PHE A 162 -11.20 -8.65 -14.42
C PHE A 162 -11.88 -7.28 -14.33
N ILE A 163 -12.13 -6.62 -15.47
CA ILE A 163 -12.81 -5.33 -15.55
C ILE A 163 -14.23 -5.44 -14.96
N ASP A 164 -14.97 -6.49 -15.33
CA ASP A 164 -16.34 -6.73 -14.82
C ASP A 164 -16.38 -6.96 -13.30
N GLU A 165 -15.36 -7.62 -12.77
CA GLU A 165 -15.24 -7.93 -11.34
C GLU A 165 -14.68 -6.76 -10.50
N LEU A 166 -14.25 -5.65 -11.11
CA LEU A 166 -13.61 -4.52 -10.40
C LEU A 166 -14.45 -4.02 -9.22
N THR A 167 -15.76 -3.90 -9.40
CA THR A 167 -16.69 -3.44 -8.36
C THR A 167 -16.74 -4.41 -7.18
N VAL A 168 -16.62 -5.71 -7.44
CA VAL A 168 -16.60 -6.76 -6.42
C VAL A 168 -15.26 -6.74 -5.67
N ILE A 169 -14.14 -6.65 -6.37
CA ILE A 169 -12.79 -6.77 -5.77
C ILE A 169 -12.19 -5.45 -5.27
N ALA A 170 -12.86 -4.31 -5.51
CA ALA A 170 -12.39 -2.99 -5.10
C ALA A 170 -11.97 -2.91 -3.62
N PRO A 171 -12.70 -3.50 -2.64
CA PRO A 171 -12.26 -3.51 -1.25
C PRO A 171 -10.88 -4.16 -1.05
N ALA A 172 -10.61 -5.29 -1.71
CA ALA A 172 -9.31 -5.96 -1.66
C ALA A 172 -8.21 -5.10 -2.28
N LEU A 173 -8.48 -4.45 -3.43
CA LEU A 173 -7.55 -3.53 -4.05
C LEU A 173 -7.21 -2.36 -3.12
N ILE A 174 -8.21 -1.75 -2.47
CA ILE A 174 -8.01 -0.66 -1.49
C ILE A 174 -7.11 -1.12 -0.33
N VAL A 175 -7.34 -2.33 0.21
CA VAL A 175 -6.52 -2.88 1.29
C VAL A 175 -5.09 -3.13 0.83
N MET A 176 -4.90 -3.77 -0.33
CA MET A 176 -3.57 -4.11 -0.86
C MET A 176 -2.77 -2.85 -1.23
N PHE A 177 -3.35 -1.95 -2.03
CA PHE A 177 -2.70 -0.72 -2.43
C PHE A 177 -2.50 0.23 -1.24
N GLY A 178 -3.51 0.40 -0.38
CA GLY A 178 -3.39 1.23 0.82
C GLY A 178 -2.28 0.77 1.75
N THR A 179 -2.15 -0.54 1.96
CA THR A 179 -1.06 -1.13 2.75
C THR A 179 0.30 -0.93 2.07
N GLY A 180 0.40 -1.13 0.76
CA GLY A 180 1.62 -0.92 -0.01
C GLY A 180 2.10 0.54 0.00
N ILE A 181 1.17 1.48 -0.21
CA ILE A 181 1.42 2.92 -0.12
C ILE A 181 1.91 3.29 1.28
N ALA A 182 1.22 2.83 2.32
CA ALA A 182 1.59 3.10 3.70
C ALA A 182 3.00 2.59 4.04
N LEU A 183 3.36 1.38 3.58
CA LEU A 183 4.71 0.84 3.75
C LEU A 183 5.75 1.72 3.07
N PHE A 184 5.50 2.11 1.81
CA PHE A 184 6.46 2.91 1.05
C PHE A 184 6.66 4.31 1.68
N ILE A 185 5.58 5.00 2.04
CA ILE A 185 5.65 6.29 2.73
C ILE A 185 6.44 6.16 4.04
N GLN A 186 6.19 5.12 4.83
CA GLN A 186 6.93 4.88 6.08
C GLN A 186 8.43 4.66 5.81
N LEU A 187 8.79 3.88 4.79
CA LEU A 187 10.18 3.65 4.41
C LEU A 187 10.88 4.94 3.97
N VAL A 188 10.19 5.79 3.20
CA VAL A 188 10.70 7.12 2.81
C VAL A 188 10.95 7.98 4.05
N ILE A 189 9.97 8.12 4.94
CA ILE A 189 10.10 8.92 6.17
C ILE A 189 11.23 8.38 7.05
N ALA A 190 11.32 7.05 7.25
CA ALA A 190 12.39 6.42 8.01
C ALA A 190 13.78 6.73 7.45
N ARG A 191 13.94 6.79 6.11
CA ARG A 191 15.21 7.23 5.49
C ARG A 191 15.55 8.68 5.83
N PHE A 192 14.57 9.59 5.84
CA PHE A 192 14.82 10.98 6.23
C PHE A 192 15.17 11.12 7.72
N LEU A 193 14.49 10.39 8.61
CA LEU A 193 14.84 10.33 10.04
C LEU A 193 16.27 9.82 10.23
N LYS A 194 16.64 8.73 9.54
CA LYS A 194 18.02 8.19 9.54
C LYS A 194 19.03 9.21 9.05
N LYS A 195 18.78 9.87 7.92
CA LYS A 195 19.70 10.88 7.34
C LYS A 195 19.92 12.06 8.30
N ARG A 196 18.90 12.45 9.06
CA ARG A 196 18.96 13.49 10.09
C ARG A 196 19.48 13.00 11.45
N LYS A 197 19.89 11.73 11.56
CA LYS A 197 20.34 11.09 12.81
C LYS A 197 19.31 11.20 13.95
N LEU A 198 18.02 11.24 13.61
CA LEU A 198 16.94 11.26 14.58
C LEU A 198 16.62 9.83 15.06
N PRO A 199 16.33 9.62 16.36
CA PRO A 199 16.04 8.29 16.89
C PRO A 199 14.68 7.78 16.39
N TYR A 200 14.67 6.56 15.84
CA TYR A 200 13.45 5.87 15.42
C TYR A 200 13.65 4.36 15.54
N ALA A 201 12.56 3.60 15.58
CA ALA A 201 12.61 2.13 15.53
C ALA A 201 12.60 1.68 14.05
N PRO A 202 13.71 1.18 13.49
CA PRO A 202 13.74 0.64 12.13
C PRO A 202 13.03 -0.71 12.05
N PHE A 203 12.60 -1.10 10.85
CA PHE A 203 12.22 -2.48 10.61
C PHE A 203 13.43 -3.41 10.83
N PRO A 204 13.22 -4.60 11.40
CA PRO A 204 14.24 -5.64 11.36
C PRO A 204 14.48 -6.06 9.89
N PRO A 205 15.60 -6.76 9.62
CA PRO A 205 15.84 -7.36 8.31
C PRO A 205 14.64 -8.18 7.81
N LEU A 206 14.36 -8.16 6.50
CA LEU A 206 13.21 -8.84 5.90
C LEU A 206 13.11 -10.33 6.27
N ARG A 207 14.25 -11.01 6.42
CA ARG A 207 14.35 -12.42 6.84
C ARG A 207 13.83 -12.70 8.26
N GLU A 208 13.63 -11.68 9.07
CA GLU A 208 13.11 -11.78 10.44
C GLU A 208 11.61 -11.44 10.51
N TRP A 209 11.02 -10.96 9.40
CA TRP A 209 9.59 -10.71 9.34
C TRP A 209 8.84 -12.03 9.36
N SER A 210 7.78 -12.10 10.15
CA SER A 210 6.86 -13.24 10.18
C SER A 210 5.47 -12.75 10.54
N LEU A 211 4.46 -13.24 9.85
CA LEU A 211 3.07 -13.03 10.20
C LEU A 211 2.70 -13.77 11.48
N PRO A 212 1.65 -13.33 12.21
CA PRO A 212 1.05 -14.11 13.29
C PRO A 212 0.51 -15.44 12.77
N LYS A 213 0.62 -16.50 13.60
CA LYS A 213 0.11 -17.85 13.25
C LYS A 213 -1.36 -17.90 12.86
N SER A 214 -2.18 -16.95 13.32
CA SER A 214 -3.59 -16.84 12.92
C SER A 214 -3.77 -16.72 11.40
N PHE A 215 -2.81 -16.12 10.68
CA PHE A 215 -2.87 -15.99 9.23
C PHE A 215 -2.85 -17.34 8.50
N PHE A 216 -2.24 -18.38 9.08
CA PHE A 216 -2.34 -19.74 8.53
C PHE A 216 -3.80 -20.21 8.54
N TRP A 217 -4.50 -20.05 9.67
CA TRP A 217 -5.91 -20.43 9.80
C TRP A 217 -6.82 -19.58 8.92
N TYR A 218 -6.57 -18.27 8.82
CA TYR A 218 -7.30 -17.41 7.90
C TYR A 218 -7.10 -17.85 6.46
N TYR A 219 -5.86 -18.20 6.07
CA TYR A 219 -5.57 -18.71 4.74
C TYR A 219 -6.34 -20.00 4.45
N LEU A 220 -6.59 -20.88 5.42
CA LEU A 220 -7.40 -22.08 5.18
C LEU A 220 -8.84 -21.77 4.74
N LEU A 221 -9.36 -20.58 5.05
CA LEU A 221 -10.68 -20.15 4.56
C LEU A 221 -10.69 -20.00 3.03
N THR A 222 -9.56 -19.70 2.38
CA THR A 222 -9.51 -19.60 0.91
C THR A 222 -9.87 -20.92 0.23
N PHE A 223 -9.47 -22.05 0.82
CA PHE A 223 -9.87 -23.37 0.34
C PHE A 223 -11.37 -23.63 0.49
N VAL A 224 -12.02 -23.08 1.53
CA VAL A 224 -13.47 -23.21 1.70
C VAL A 224 -14.18 -22.53 0.53
N PHE A 225 -13.79 -21.30 0.17
CA PHE A 225 -14.37 -20.62 -0.99
C PHE A 225 -14.05 -21.37 -2.30
N LEU A 226 -12.82 -21.86 -2.44
CA LEU A 226 -12.41 -22.62 -3.64
C LEU A 226 -13.22 -23.91 -3.83
N PHE A 227 -13.49 -24.67 -2.77
CA PHE A 227 -14.25 -25.92 -2.89
C PHE A 227 -15.76 -25.71 -2.93
N ALA A 228 -16.27 -24.65 -2.27
CA ALA A 228 -17.68 -24.36 -2.28
C ALA A 228 -18.18 -23.76 -3.60
N GLN A 229 -17.29 -23.17 -4.42
CA GLN A 229 -17.61 -22.57 -5.72
C GLN A 229 -18.85 -21.65 -5.64
N PRO A 230 -18.82 -20.62 -4.77
CA PRO A 230 -19.99 -19.76 -4.55
C PRO A 230 -20.41 -19.05 -5.84
N GLU A 231 -21.72 -18.95 -6.06
CA GLU A 231 -22.28 -18.28 -7.23
C GLU A 231 -21.97 -16.76 -7.21
N PRO A 232 -21.58 -16.16 -8.35
CA PRO A 232 -21.40 -14.72 -8.49
C PRO A 232 -22.63 -13.93 -8.01
N GLY A 233 -22.38 -12.75 -7.42
CA GLY A 233 -23.43 -11.90 -6.86
C GLY A 233 -23.92 -12.29 -5.44
N THR A 234 -23.54 -13.46 -4.92
CA THR A 234 -23.80 -13.80 -3.52
C THR A 234 -22.82 -13.13 -2.56
N THR A 235 -23.27 -12.84 -1.34
CA THR A 235 -22.37 -12.31 -0.28
C THR A 235 -21.18 -13.25 -0.04
N PHE A 236 -21.39 -14.56 -0.15
CA PHE A 236 -20.33 -15.55 0.05
C PHE A 236 -19.26 -15.48 -1.04
N TYR A 237 -19.66 -15.27 -2.30
CA TYR A 237 -18.75 -14.97 -3.39
C TYR A 237 -17.96 -13.68 -3.15
N THR A 238 -18.63 -12.57 -2.83
CA THR A 238 -17.97 -11.27 -2.58
C THR A 238 -16.93 -11.35 -1.47
N VAL A 239 -17.24 -12.05 -0.37
CA VAL A 239 -16.28 -12.26 0.72
C VAL A 239 -15.07 -13.07 0.24
N GLY A 240 -15.29 -14.16 -0.49
CA GLY A 240 -14.20 -14.99 -1.04
C GLY A 240 -13.33 -14.23 -2.03
N ALA A 241 -13.94 -13.48 -2.94
CA ALA A 241 -13.28 -12.69 -3.98
C ALA A 241 -12.37 -11.59 -3.40
N ASN A 242 -12.70 -11.05 -2.22
CA ASN A 242 -11.87 -10.04 -1.55
C ASN A 242 -10.85 -10.63 -0.57
N LEU A 243 -11.25 -11.63 0.21
CA LEU A 243 -10.40 -12.18 1.27
C LEU A 243 -9.25 -13.02 0.69
N THR A 244 -9.53 -13.78 -0.37
CA THR A 244 -8.55 -14.66 -1.02
C THR A 244 -7.31 -13.90 -1.51
N PRO A 245 -7.39 -12.87 -2.38
CA PRO A 245 -6.20 -12.20 -2.88
C PRO A 245 -5.36 -11.54 -1.78
N VAL A 246 -6.00 -10.98 -0.74
CA VAL A 246 -5.30 -10.38 0.41
C VAL A 246 -4.50 -11.43 1.18
N LEU A 247 -5.09 -12.60 1.45
CA LEU A 247 -4.42 -13.68 2.15
C LEU A 247 -3.34 -14.36 1.30
N GLU A 248 -3.56 -14.48 0.00
CA GLU A 248 -2.55 -14.97 -0.93
C GLU A 248 -1.33 -14.05 -1.00
N ALA A 249 -1.54 -12.73 -1.07
CA ALA A 249 -0.47 -11.75 -1.00
C ALA A 249 0.29 -11.81 0.34
N ALA A 250 -0.44 -11.97 1.46
CA ALA A 250 0.17 -12.14 2.78
C ALA A 250 1.05 -13.40 2.86
N MET A 251 0.56 -14.55 2.36
CA MET A 251 1.32 -15.79 2.32
C MET A 251 2.49 -15.73 1.35
N PHE A 252 2.36 -15.02 0.23
CA PHE A 252 3.48 -14.76 -0.67
C PHE A 252 4.58 -13.96 0.03
N ILE A 253 4.24 -12.88 0.73
CA ILE A 253 5.20 -12.10 1.53
C ILE A 253 5.85 -12.99 2.59
N GLN A 254 5.09 -13.82 3.31
CA GLN A 254 5.64 -14.78 4.26
C GLN A 254 6.64 -15.73 3.58
N GLY A 255 6.31 -16.27 2.41
CA GLY A 255 7.19 -17.13 1.62
C GLY A 255 8.49 -16.44 1.21
N VAL A 256 8.41 -15.18 0.77
CA VAL A 256 9.59 -14.36 0.49
C VAL A 256 10.44 -14.19 1.75
N THR A 257 9.84 -13.81 2.88
CA THR A 257 10.59 -13.62 4.13
C THR A 257 11.29 -14.91 4.58
N PHE A 258 10.64 -16.06 4.41
CA PHE A 258 11.22 -17.38 4.67
C PHE A 258 12.35 -17.72 3.71
N LEU A 259 12.21 -17.40 2.43
CA LEU A 259 13.26 -17.60 1.42
C LEU A 259 14.54 -16.84 1.82
N PHE A 260 14.41 -15.58 2.22
CA PHE A 260 15.55 -14.79 2.73
C PHE A 260 16.13 -15.35 4.03
N PHE A 261 15.28 -15.88 4.93
CA PHE A 261 15.73 -16.59 6.13
C PHE A 261 16.56 -17.83 5.79
N PHE A 262 16.05 -18.69 4.92
CA PHE A 262 16.68 -19.95 4.55
C PHE A 262 18.06 -19.75 3.93
N PHE A 263 18.17 -18.85 2.95
CA PHE A 263 19.45 -18.55 2.30
C PHE A 263 20.45 -17.93 3.27
N HIS A 264 19.99 -17.08 4.19
CA HIS A 264 20.85 -16.52 5.23
C HIS A 264 21.36 -17.59 6.21
N MET A 265 20.47 -18.45 6.71
CA MET A 265 20.81 -19.54 7.62
C MET A 265 21.85 -20.49 7.01
N LYS A 266 21.69 -20.82 5.72
CA LYS A 266 22.62 -21.66 4.96
C LYS A 266 23.89 -20.93 4.51
N LYS A 267 24.09 -19.66 4.89
CA LYS A 267 25.22 -18.79 4.49
C LYS A 267 25.41 -18.72 2.97
N LEU A 268 24.32 -18.79 2.21
CA LEU A 268 24.32 -18.69 0.75
C LEU A 268 24.27 -17.24 0.28
N ASN A 269 24.56 -17.02 -1.01
CA ASN A 269 24.57 -15.67 -1.59
C ASN A 269 23.18 -15.02 -1.54
N LYS A 270 23.11 -13.83 -0.93
CA LYS A 270 21.88 -13.02 -0.81
C LYS A 270 21.27 -12.58 -2.15
N ILE A 271 22.02 -12.64 -3.25
CA ILE A 271 21.52 -12.30 -4.59
C ILE A 271 20.49 -13.33 -5.07
N ILE A 272 20.66 -14.61 -4.70
CA ILE A 272 19.77 -15.68 -5.15
C ILE A 272 18.32 -15.48 -4.70
N PRO A 273 18.01 -15.26 -3.39
CA PRO A 273 16.63 -15.01 -2.98
C PRO A 273 16.05 -13.72 -3.56
N ILE A 274 16.88 -12.72 -3.87
CA ILE A 274 16.45 -11.51 -4.59
C ILE A 274 15.99 -11.87 -6.01
N LEU A 275 16.83 -12.59 -6.77
CA LEU A 275 16.50 -13.00 -8.12
C LEU A 275 15.24 -13.86 -8.16
N ILE A 276 15.12 -14.86 -7.28
CA ILE A 276 13.91 -15.70 -7.17
C ILE A 276 12.67 -14.83 -6.93
N THR A 277 12.76 -13.85 -6.02
CA THR A 277 11.63 -12.95 -5.72
C THR A 277 11.26 -12.10 -6.94
N VAL A 278 12.26 -11.53 -7.63
CA VAL A 278 12.02 -10.71 -8.83
C VAL A 278 11.42 -11.55 -9.95
N PHE A 279 11.99 -12.73 -10.25
CA PHE A 279 11.44 -13.64 -11.26
C PHE A 279 10.03 -14.10 -10.91
N ALA A 280 9.72 -14.31 -9.62
CA ALA A 280 8.38 -14.70 -9.23
C ALA A 280 7.34 -13.60 -9.40
N LEU A 281 7.73 -12.33 -9.28
CA LEU A 281 6.86 -11.19 -9.59
C LEU A 281 6.69 -10.97 -11.09
N LEU A 282 7.73 -11.24 -11.89
CA LEU A 282 7.67 -11.11 -13.35
C LEU A 282 6.93 -12.27 -14.03
N LEU A 283 6.97 -13.46 -13.42
CA LEU A 283 6.40 -14.69 -13.97
C LEU A 283 5.38 -15.26 -12.98
N PRO A 284 4.07 -15.02 -13.18
CA PRO A 284 3.01 -15.39 -12.25
C PRO A 284 2.99 -16.87 -11.83
N ILE A 285 3.51 -17.77 -12.67
CA ILE A 285 3.61 -19.21 -12.40
C ILE A 285 4.41 -19.56 -11.12
N PHE A 286 5.32 -18.68 -10.69
CA PHE A 286 6.10 -18.90 -9.46
C PHE A 286 5.43 -18.35 -8.20
N LEU A 287 4.42 -17.48 -8.31
CA LEU A 287 3.71 -16.92 -7.15
C LEU A 287 3.12 -18.03 -6.26
N PRO A 288 2.43 -19.06 -6.79
CA PRO A 288 1.90 -20.16 -5.97
C PRO A 288 3.00 -20.95 -5.25
N ILE A 289 4.18 -21.11 -5.86
CA ILE A 289 5.29 -21.86 -5.26
C ILE A 289 5.82 -21.13 -4.02
N ILE A 290 6.07 -19.83 -4.14
CA ILE A 290 6.50 -19.02 -3.00
C ILE A 290 5.40 -18.95 -1.93
N ARG A 291 4.14 -18.85 -2.35
CA ARG A 291 2.99 -18.87 -1.44
C ARG A 291 2.94 -20.16 -0.61
N ILE A 292 3.14 -21.32 -1.23
CA ILE A 292 3.23 -22.61 -0.53
C ILE A 292 4.35 -22.60 0.51
N LEU A 293 5.54 -22.05 0.18
CA LEU A 293 6.61 -21.91 1.17
C LEU A 293 6.17 -21.08 2.38
N GLY A 294 5.44 -20.00 2.16
CA GLY A 294 4.89 -19.16 3.24
C GLY A 294 3.90 -19.91 4.13
N ILE A 295 3.00 -20.69 3.54
CA ILE A 295 2.02 -21.51 4.26
C ILE A 295 2.75 -22.55 5.13
N ILE A 296 3.74 -23.25 4.57
CA ILE A 296 4.47 -24.29 5.29
C ILE A 296 5.31 -23.66 6.41
N ASP A 297 5.99 -22.54 6.15
CA ASP A 297 6.78 -21.82 7.17
C ASP A 297 5.93 -21.49 8.40
N LEU A 298 4.77 -20.88 8.17
CA LEU A 298 3.90 -20.41 9.24
C LEU A 298 3.14 -21.56 9.92
N GLY A 299 2.64 -22.54 9.15
CA GLY A 299 1.85 -23.65 9.67
C GLY A 299 2.67 -24.67 10.47
N PHE A 300 3.93 -24.89 10.10
CA PHE A 300 4.78 -25.92 10.72
C PHE A 300 5.93 -25.36 11.57
N ASP A 301 6.03 -24.03 11.74
CA ASP A 301 7.14 -23.36 12.42
C ASP A 301 8.51 -23.73 11.82
N LEU A 302 8.65 -23.69 10.49
CA LEU A 302 9.87 -24.18 9.82
C LEU A 302 11.13 -23.48 10.34
N ARG A 303 11.10 -22.15 10.54
CA ARG A 303 12.24 -21.40 11.10
C ARG A 303 12.72 -21.96 12.43
N LYS A 304 11.80 -22.32 13.32
CA LYS A 304 12.13 -22.85 14.65
C LYS A 304 12.77 -24.23 14.53
N ARG A 305 12.21 -25.10 13.69
CA ARG A 305 12.73 -26.46 13.46
C ARG A 305 14.13 -26.45 12.83
N LEU A 306 14.34 -25.58 11.84
CA LEU A 306 15.63 -25.48 11.15
C LEU A 306 16.73 -24.88 12.03
N ASN A 307 16.39 -23.92 12.90
CA ASN A 307 17.34 -23.39 13.87
C ASN A 307 17.68 -24.36 15.00
N SER A 308 16.77 -25.28 15.37
CA SER A 308 17.07 -26.31 16.39
C SER A 308 17.99 -27.44 15.91
N GLN A 309 18.28 -27.50 14.60
CA GLN A 309 19.12 -28.54 13.98
C GLN A 309 20.53 -28.04 13.59
N ASN A 310 20.83 -26.76 13.83
CA ASN A 310 22.16 -26.17 13.64
C ASN A 310 22.77 -25.81 15.00
#